data_AF-A0A7X2I6F0-F1
#
_entry.id   AF-A0A7X2I6F0-F1
#
_cell.length_a   1.000
_cell.length_b   1.000
_cell.length_c   1.000
_cell.angle_alpha   90.00
_cell.angle_beta   90.00
_cell.angle_gamma   90.00
#
_symmetry.space_group_name_H-M   'P 1'
#
loop_
_entity.id
_entity.type
_entity.pdbx_description
1 polymer ?
#
loop_
_entity_poly.entity_id
_entity_poly.type
_entity_poly.pdbx_seq_one_letter_code
_entity_poly.pdbx_strand_id
1 'polypeptide(L)'
;MSNTFHFLGEPLLEFGHGQTAEDPHDGLALFGPAEARQQLPDNIVLGTASGIEAWKNWCAALNTPASCIDPARHRAWPPFPGFDVAFGTKWPSPVRSYAIDAEKLSDASRKADKHDRAFAVTGLYMEQVEKLGKLDSRPALAICVVPDEVFENCRPNSIIPLGKRSDAGRSRNERSFLEQAIVDRATGQQGMFDDFEDAAVTAVRDTLETFEESRSYSPDFRRQLKGRLMGLDLPVQIIKESTLHITPKVRLGEKGENPLSDRLWNFGTAIYYKCGAKPWKTPWAREGVCYVGLAYKLAENKRTACCAAQMFLDSGDGVVFVGEFGAWYSAKTGEYHLPPEKAEALLRGTIETYQEQDGRPLKEIFLHTHSGVSPEEYKGFLKAVPEGVKLISIRVRQDRGGQRLYRYDDHPDVGKRGQYPVQRGVFWQRTNRHGLLYTNGFKARIASYDGFEIPVPLSITIQFGEGDIVQVAKDILGLTKLNYNSCQLGEGRPITIKYSDRVGEIILANPGLPQTSWKHNFKYYA
;
A
#
# COMPACT_ATOMS: atom_id res chain seq x y z
N MET A 1 -8.69 1.71 -38.80
CA MET A 1 -8.91 1.22 -37.43
C MET A 1 -8.16 -0.09 -37.29
N SER A 2 -7.06 -0.15 -36.54
CA SER A 2 -6.36 -1.41 -36.26
C SER A 2 -7.02 -2.07 -35.06
N ASN A 3 -8.01 -2.91 -35.32
CA ASN A 3 -8.69 -3.71 -34.30
C ASN A 3 -7.96 -5.05 -34.19
N THR A 4 -7.01 -5.16 -33.28
CA THR A 4 -6.05 -6.27 -33.25
C THR A 4 -5.90 -6.80 -31.83
N PHE A 5 -5.87 -8.12 -31.69
CA PHE A 5 -5.60 -8.79 -30.44
C PHE A 5 -4.13 -9.18 -30.38
N HIS A 6 -3.52 -8.89 -29.24
CA HIS A 6 -2.16 -9.27 -28.92
C HIS A 6 -2.19 -10.15 -27.68
N PHE A 7 -1.38 -11.20 -27.67
CA PHE A 7 -1.07 -11.91 -26.44
C PHE A 7 0.34 -11.50 -26.01
N LEU A 8 0.43 -10.77 -24.89
CA LEU A 8 1.69 -10.18 -24.44
C LEU A 8 2.58 -11.16 -23.67
N GLY A 9 2.08 -12.36 -23.37
CA GLY A 9 2.75 -13.30 -22.47
C GLY A 9 2.65 -12.87 -21.00
N GLU A 10 3.13 -13.73 -20.11
CA GLU A 10 3.25 -13.39 -18.70
C GLU A 10 4.63 -12.74 -18.46
N PRO A 11 4.73 -11.54 -17.85
CA PRO A 11 6.02 -10.88 -17.68
C PRO A 11 6.94 -11.64 -16.73
N LEU A 12 8.23 -11.74 -17.07
CA LEU A 12 9.22 -12.37 -16.20
C LEU A 12 9.60 -11.46 -15.02
N LEU A 13 10.02 -12.09 -13.93
CA LEU A 13 10.65 -11.47 -12.77
C LEU A 13 12.09 -12.00 -12.65
N GLU A 14 13.01 -11.18 -12.16
CA GLU A 14 14.41 -11.55 -11.94
C GLU A 14 14.68 -11.77 -10.45
N PHE A 15 15.42 -12.83 -10.13
CA PHE A 15 15.71 -13.34 -8.80
C PHE A 15 17.22 -13.45 -8.57
N GLY A 16 17.64 -14.17 -7.54
CA GLY A 16 19.05 -14.42 -7.26
C GLY A 16 19.81 -14.97 -8.48
N HIS A 17 21.08 -14.61 -8.59
CA HIS A 17 21.98 -15.06 -9.67
C HIS A 17 21.51 -14.69 -11.10
N GLY A 18 20.69 -13.64 -11.25
CA GLY A 18 20.19 -13.18 -12.54
C GLY A 18 19.23 -14.16 -13.22
N GLN A 19 18.66 -15.11 -12.47
CA GLN A 19 17.69 -16.07 -12.99
C GLN A 19 16.30 -15.45 -13.06
N THR A 20 15.48 -15.92 -14.01
CA THR A 20 14.13 -15.39 -14.21
C THR A 20 13.04 -16.44 -14.06
N ALA A 21 11.90 -16.05 -13.51
CA ALA A 21 10.70 -16.88 -13.45
C ALA A 21 9.44 -16.04 -13.67
N GLU A 22 8.36 -16.65 -14.17
CA GLU A 22 7.06 -15.98 -14.25
C GLU A 22 6.44 -15.81 -12.85
N ASP A 23 6.54 -16.84 -12.00
CA ASP A 23 5.90 -16.86 -10.69
C ASP A 23 6.88 -16.53 -9.56
N PRO A 24 6.53 -15.64 -8.62
CA PRO A 24 7.42 -15.25 -7.54
C PRO A 24 7.71 -16.37 -6.55
N HIS A 25 6.80 -17.34 -6.36
CA HIS A 25 7.05 -18.48 -5.49
C HIS A 25 8.13 -19.38 -6.07
N ASP A 26 8.02 -19.70 -7.36
CA ASP A 26 9.00 -20.52 -8.07
C ASP A 26 10.38 -19.84 -8.08
N GLY A 27 10.41 -18.54 -8.40
CA GLY A 27 11.65 -17.77 -8.43
C GLY A 27 12.35 -17.71 -7.07
N LEU A 28 11.62 -17.38 -5.99
CA LEU A 28 12.18 -17.35 -4.64
C LEU A 28 12.60 -18.73 -4.14
N ALA A 29 11.80 -19.78 -4.38
CA ALA A 29 12.11 -21.12 -3.91
C ALA A 29 13.30 -21.75 -4.64
N LEU A 30 13.50 -21.44 -5.93
CA LEU A 30 14.56 -22.03 -6.75
C LEU A 30 15.85 -21.20 -6.76
N PHE A 31 15.74 -19.88 -6.77
CA PHE A 31 16.87 -18.98 -7.01
C PHE A 31 17.16 -18.03 -5.84
N GLY A 32 16.26 -17.96 -4.85
CA GLY A 32 16.34 -16.99 -3.77
C GLY A 32 16.03 -15.56 -4.22
N PRO A 33 16.16 -14.58 -3.31
CA PRO A 33 15.78 -13.21 -3.58
C PRO A 33 16.82 -12.49 -4.47
N ALA A 34 16.36 -11.51 -5.25
CA ALA A 34 17.25 -10.70 -6.10
C ALA A 34 18.32 -9.94 -5.30
N GLU A 35 18.01 -9.50 -4.08
CA GLU A 35 18.97 -8.90 -3.16
C GLU A 35 19.11 -9.78 -1.92
N ALA A 36 19.92 -10.82 -2.01
CA ALA A 36 20.20 -11.73 -0.90
C ALA A 36 20.94 -11.02 0.25
N ARG A 37 20.58 -11.38 1.49
CA ARG A 37 21.26 -10.93 2.70
C ARG A 37 21.75 -12.12 3.51
N GLN A 38 22.98 -12.04 4.00
CA GLN A 38 23.53 -13.04 4.90
C GLN A 38 22.85 -13.01 6.28
N GLN A 39 22.44 -11.82 6.73
CA GLN A 39 21.71 -11.61 7.97
C GLN A 39 20.62 -10.57 7.78
N LEU A 40 19.44 -10.85 8.34
CA LEU A 40 18.37 -9.88 8.42
C LEU A 40 18.60 -8.91 9.57
N PRO A 41 18.16 -7.65 9.42
CA PRO A 41 18.28 -6.68 10.48
C PRO A 41 17.35 -6.98 11.65
N ASP A 42 17.69 -6.40 12.80
CA ASP A 42 16.93 -6.52 14.04
C ASP A 42 15.47 -6.08 13.88
N ASN A 43 14.56 -6.86 14.47
CA ASN A 43 13.15 -6.53 14.54
C ASN A 43 12.66 -6.51 16.00
N ILE A 44 11.56 -5.80 16.22
CA ILE A 44 10.84 -5.77 17.49
C ILE A 44 9.39 -6.19 17.29
N VAL A 45 8.77 -6.61 18.39
CA VAL A 45 7.35 -6.99 18.41
C VAL A 45 6.60 -6.20 19.45
N LEU A 46 5.45 -5.66 19.07
CA LEU A 46 4.52 -4.92 19.91
C LEU A 46 3.17 -5.64 19.89
N GLY A 47 2.58 -5.92 21.04
CA GLY A 47 1.27 -6.55 21.12
C GLY A 47 0.91 -6.98 22.52
N THR A 48 -0.25 -7.60 22.68
CA THR A 48 -0.66 -8.24 23.95
C THR A 48 0.25 -9.45 24.25
N ALA A 49 0.23 -9.93 25.51
CA ALA A 49 0.98 -11.13 25.87
C ALA A 49 0.60 -12.35 25.01
N SER A 50 -0.70 -12.54 24.74
CA SER A 50 -1.20 -13.59 23.84
C SER A 50 -0.71 -13.39 22.40
N GLY A 51 -0.75 -12.16 21.89
CA GLY A 51 -0.29 -11.82 20.55
C GLY A 51 1.21 -12.05 20.36
N ILE A 52 2.03 -11.76 21.37
CA ILE A 52 3.48 -12.01 21.36
C ILE A 52 3.76 -13.52 21.30
N GLU A 53 3.06 -14.34 22.10
CA GLU A 53 3.20 -15.80 22.04
C GLU A 53 2.71 -16.37 20.70
N ALA A 54 1.61 -15.85 20.15
CA ALA A 54 1.15 -16.22 18.81
C ALA A 54 2.20 -15.88 17.74
N TRP A 55 2.85 -14.72 17.85
CA TRP A 55 3.93 -14.32 16.96
C TRP A 55 5.17 -15.22 17.08
N LYS A 56 5.53 -15.66 18.28
CA LYS A 56 6.62 -16.61 18.48
C LYS A 56 6.36 -17.93 17.76
N ASN A 57 5.14 -18.46 17.85
CA ASN A 57 4.72 -19.64 17.11
C ASN A 57 4.73 -19.41 15.59
N TRP A 58 4.36 -18.20 15.16
CA TRP A 58 4.43 -17.80 13.74
C TRP A 58 5.87 -17.72 13.22
N CYS A 59 6.82 -17.21 14.01
CA CYS A 59 8.25 -17.20 13.67
C CYS A 59 8.80 -18.62 13.50
N ALA A 60 8.36 -19.57 14.33
CA ALA A 60 8.71 -20.97 14.14
C ALA A 60 8.14 -21.50 12.81
N ALA A 61 6.88 -21.18 12.49
CA ALA A 61 6.25 -21.59 11.24
C ALA A 61 6.93 -20.97 9.99
N LEU A 62 7.33 -19.69 10.03
CA LEU A 62 8.11 -19.04 8.97
C LEU A 62 9.41 -19.78 8.68
N ASN A 63 10.05 -20.37 9.69
CA ASN A 63 11.30 -21.10 9.51
C ASN A 63 11.11 -22.60 9.22
N THR A 64 9.89 -23.03 8.87
CA THR A 64 9.58 -24.43 8.56
C THR A 64 8.79 -24.56 7.26
N PRO A 65 8.90 -25.69 6.53
CA PRO A 65 8.07 -25.94 5.36
C PRO A 65 6.58 -26.03 5.70
N ALA A 66 5.72 -25.53 4.81
CA ALA A 66 4.27 -25.63 4.93
C ALA A 66 3.62 -25.85 3.55
N SER A 67 2.65 -26.75 3.46
CA SER A 67 1.91 -27.03 2.23
C SER A 67 0.50 -27.55 2.54
N CYS A 68 -0.43 -27.37 1.60
CA CYS A 68 -1.69 -28.10 1.65
C CYS A 68 -1.43 -29.62 1.61
N ILE A 69 -2.25 -30.42 2.30
CA ILE A 69 -2.17 -31.89 2.19
C ILE A 69 -2.53 -32.34 0.77
N ASP A 70 -3.58 -31.75 0.20
CA ASP A 70 -4.04 -32.05 -1.16
C ASP A 70 -3.07 -31.46 -2.20
N PRO A 71 -2.33 -32.29 -2.96
CA PRO A 71 -1.40 -31.81 -3.97
C PRO A 71 -2.07 -31.07 -5.13
N ALA A 72 -3.35 -31.33 -5.41
CA ALA A 72 -4.08 -30.60 -6.44
C ALA A 72 -4.19 -29.10 -6.14
N ARG A 73 -4.07 -28.72 -4.87
CA ARG A 73 -4.07 -27.32 -4.43
C ARG A 73 -2.73 -26.62 -4.57
N HIS A 74 -1.62 -27.34 -4.79
CA HIS A 74 -0.27 -26.77 -4.82
C HIS A 74 -0.06 -25.79 -5.97
N ARG A 75 -0.83 -25.89 -7.06
CA ARG A 75 -0.78 -24.91 -8.15
C ARG A 75 -1.30 -23.54 -7.74
N ALA A 76 -2.42 -23.51 -7.01
CA ALA A 76 -3.03 -22.28 -6.52
C ALA A 76 -2.39 -21.76 -5.23
N TRP A 77 -1.90 -22.68 -4.39
CA TRP A 77 -1.25 -22.40 -3.12
C TRP A 77 0.08 -23.13 -3.06
N PRO A 78 1.14 -22.59 -3.67
CA PRO A 78 2.46 -23.22 -3.71
C PRO A 78 2.96 -23.60 -2.31
N PRO A 79 3.65 -24.74 -2.16
CA PRO A 79 4.37 -25.06 -0.94
C PRO A 79 5.32 -23.92 -0.54
N PHE A 80 5.35 -23.59 0.74
CA PHE A 80 6.32 -22.68 1.31
C PHE A 80 7.49 -23.51 1.84
N PRO A 81 8.72 -23.31 1.34
CA PRO A 81 9.85 -24.18 1.68
C PRO A 81 10.48 -23.86 3.04
N GLY A 82 10.12 -22.73 3.65
CA GLY A 82 10.82 -22.14 4.79
C GLY A 82 11.49 -20.83 4.39
N PHE A 83 11.62 -19.92 5.34
CA PHE A 83 12.12 -18.57 5.09
C PHE A 83 13.61 -18.57 4.69
N ASP A 84 14.40 -19.51 5.21
CA ASP A 84 15.80 -19.70 4.84
C ASP A 84 16.00 -20.18 3.40
N VAL A 85 15.16 -21.10 2.93
CA VAL A 85 15.22 -21.55 1.54
C VAL A 85 14.73 -20.46 0.59
N ALA A 86 13.59 -19.81 0.90
CA ALA A 86 12.99 -18.82 0.01
C ALA A 86 13.76 -17.48 -0.03
N PHE A 87 14.36 -17.06 1.08
CA PHE A 87 14.98 -15.74 1.23
C PHE A 87 16.50 -15.80 1.55
N GLY A 88 17.09 -17.00 1.58
CA GLY A 88 18.53 -17.21 1.77
C GLY A 88 19.04 -17.10 3.22
N THR A 89 18.17 -16.78 4.19
CA THR A 89 18.52 -16.66 5.62
C THR A 89 17.31 -16.97 6.48
N LYS A 90 17.50 -17.47 7.70
CA LYS A 90 16.40 -17.69 8.65
C LYS A 90 15.79 -16.37 9.11
N TRP A 91 14.48 -16.38 9.38
CA TRP A 91 13.82 -15.26 10.03
C TRP A 91 14.27 -15.18 11.49
N PRO A 92 14.89 -14.06 11.92
CA PRO A 92 15.46 -13.96 13.26
C PRO A 92 14.37 -13.78 14.33
N SER A 93 14.70 -14.19 15.56
CA SER A 93 13.87 -13.84 16.72
C SER A 93 13.92 -12.34 16.98
N PRO A 94 12.83 -11.75 17.50
CA PRO A 94 12.80 -10.33 17.83
C PRO A 94 13.82 -10.01 18.92
N VAL A 95 14.51 -8.88 18.80
CA VAL A 95 15.48 -8.41 19.81
C VAL A 95 14.77 -8.06 21.12
N ARG A 96 13.57 -7.49 21.01
CA ARG A 96 12.70 -7.17 22.14
C ARG A 96 11.24 -7.42 21.77
N SER A 97 10.47 -7.82 22.77
CA SER A 97 9.00 -7.86 22.70
C SER A 97 8.45 -6.94 23.78
N TYR A 98 7.55 -6.04 23.39
CA TYR A 98 6.92 -5.10 24.31
C TYR A 98 5.45 -5.48 24.46
N ALA A 99 5.13 -5.99 25.65
CA ALA A 99 3.77 -6.34 26.02
C ALA A 99 2.96 -5.06 26.29
N ILE A 100 1.80 -4.98 25.65
CA ILE A 100 0.79 -3.95 25.88
C ILE A 100 -0.34 -4.59 26.67
N ASP A 101 -0.84 -3.86 27.66
CA ASP A 101 -1.96 -4.29 28.50
C ASP A 101 -3.24 -4.46 27.65
N ALA A 102 -3.81 -5.67 27.69
CA ALA A 102 -4.96 -6.03 26.88
C ALA A 102 -6.25 -5.33 27.33
N GLU A 103 -6.42 -5.10 28.63
CA GLU A 103 -7.59 -4.41 29.17
C GLU A 103 -7.57 -2.94 28.78
N LYS A 104 -6.41 -2.27 28.92
CA LYS A 104 -6.23 -0.89 28.46
C LYS A 104 -6.47 -0.73 26.96
N LEU A 105 -5.99 -1.68 26.15
CA LEU A 105 -6.24 -1.68 24.71
C LEU A 105 -7.72 -1.85 24.38
N SER A 106 -8.39 -2.79 25.04
CA SER A 106 -9.83 -3.00 24.85
C SER A 106 -10.62 -1.75 25.23
N ASP A 107 -10.34 -1.16 26.40
CA ASP A 107 -10.98 0.06 26.86
C ASP A 107 -10.73 1.25 25.92
N ALA A 108 -9.49 1.46 25.47
CA ALA A 108 -9.17 2.50 24.49
C ALA A 108 -9.91 2.26 23.16
N SER A 109 -10.01 1.00 22.72
CA SER A 109 -10.72 0.63 21.49
C SER A 109 -12.23 0.78 21.58
N ARG A 110 -12.81 0.96 22.77
CA ARG A 110 -14.25 1.08 23.00
C ARG A 110 -14.72 2.52 23.24
N LYS A 111 -13.82 3.50 23.08
CA LYS A 111 -14.15 4.92 23.18
C LYS A 111 -15.23 5.33 22.16
N ALA A 112 -16.15 6.19 22.57
CA ALA A 112 -17.31 6.60 21.79
C ALA A 112 -16.92 7.39 20.53
N ASP A 113 -15.94 8.29 20.66
CA ASP A 113 -15.43 9.08 19.54
C ASP A 113 -14.38 8.30 18.73
N LYS A 114 -14.47 8.36 17.40
CA LYS A 114 -13.58 7.61 16.50
C LYS A 114 -12.14 8.13 16.48
N HIS A 115 -11.94 9.45 16.62
CA HIS A 115 -10.60 10.05 16.62
C HIS A 115 -9.90 9.72 17.93
N ASP A 116 -10.60 9.89 19.06
CA ASP A 116 -10.03 9.58 20.37
C ASP A 116 -9.72 8.10 20.52
N ARG A 117 -10.54 7.23 19.95
CA ARG A 117 -10.35 5.78 19.95
C ARG A 117 -9.10 5.36 19.18
N ALA A 118 -8.93 5.82 17.94
CA ALA A 118 -7.71 5.54 17.17
C ALA A 118 -6.48 6.15 17.84
N PHE A 119 -6.60 7.38 18.36
CA PHE A 119 -5.52 8.10 19.02
C PHE A 119 -5.05 7.43 20.31
N ALA A 120 -5.99 7.06 21.20
CA ALA A 120 -5.66 6.39 22.45
C ALA A 120 -5.01 5.02 22.22
N VAL A 121 -5.58 4.22 21.31
CA VAL A 121 -4.97 2.93 20.95
C VAL A 121 -3.58 3.13 20.36
N THR A 122 -3.41 4.06 19.42
CA THR A 122 -2.08 4.34 18.83
C THR A 122 -1.09 4.81 19.89
N GLY A 123 -1.52 5.65 20.83
CA GLY A 123 -0.73 6.11 21.97
C GLY A 123 -0.13 4.94 22.76
N LEU A 124 -0.94 3.93 23.10
CA LEU A 124 -0.47 2.74 23.84
C LEU A 124 0.64 1.97 23.11
N TYR A 125 0.61 1.92 21.77
CA TYR A 125 1.70 1.34 20.97
C TYR A 125 2.92 2.27 20.95
N MET A 126 2.72 3.58 20.77
CA MET A 126 3.80 4.56 20.71
C MET A 126 4.58 4.66 22.03
N GLU A 127 3.92 4.56 23.19
CA GLU A 127 4.56 4.49 24.50
C GLU A 127 5.57 3.33 24.61
N GLN A 128 5.31 2.21 23.93
CA GLN A 128 6.27 1.10 23.89
C GLN A 128 7.42 1.38 22.94
N VAL A 129 7.15 2.06 21.82
CA VAL A 129 8.14 2.45 20.82
C VAL A 129 9.10 3.50 21.38
N GLU A 130 8.66 4.41 22.23
CA GLU A 130 9.53 5.39 22.90
C GLU A 130 10.60 4.72 23.77
N LYS A 131 10.31 3.53 24.32
CA LYS A 131 11.28 2.74 25.07
C LYS A 131 12.42 2.20 24.19
N LEU A 132 12.28 2.24 22.85
CA LEU A 132 13.34 1.86 21.90
C LEU A 132 14.52 2.83 21.92
N GLY A 133 14.32 4.09 22.33
CA GLY A 133 15.43 5.04 22.49
C GLY A 133 16.50 4.59 23.49
N LYS A 134 16.21 3.55 24.29
CA LYS A 134 17.12 2.91 25.24
C LYS A 134 17.90 1.72 24.66
N LEU A 135 17.68 1.36 23.39
CA LEU A 135 18.43 0.30 22.72
C LEU A 135 19.67 0.87 22.02
N ASP A 136 20.79 0.13 22.09
CA ASP A 136 22.04 0.50 21.42
C ASP A 136 21.92 0.41 19.89
N SER A 137 21.15 -0.56 19.37
CA SER A 137 20.83 -0.71 17.94
C SER A 137 19.40 -0.28 17.64
N ARG A 138 19.22 0.50 16.56
CA ARG A 138 17.88 0.83 16.05
C ARG A 138 17.33 -0.36 15.24
N PRO A 139 16.17 -0.92 15.60
CA PRO A 139 15.57 -1.98 14.81
C PRO A 139 15.16 -1.46 13.43
N ALA A 140 15.20 -2.34 12.41
CA ALA A 140 14.81 -1.99 11.05
C ALA A 140 13.33 -2.22 10.76
N LEU A 141 12.62 -2.95 11.64
CA LEU A 141 11.22 -3.30 11.46
C LEU A 141 10.50 -3.46 12.81
N ALA A 142 9.31 -2.87 12.92
CA ALA A 142 8.35 -3.18 13.98
C ALA A 142 7.25 -4.12 13.49
N ILE A 143 7.02 -5.20 14.22
CA ILE A 143 5.85 -6.07 14.03
C ILE A 143 4.80 -5.69 15.08
N CYS A 144 3.63 -5.22 14.64
CA CYS A 144 2.53 -4.89 15.53
C CYS A 144 1.44 -5.95 15.43
N VAL A 145 1.27 -6.72 16.49
CA VAL A 145 0.19 -7.69 16.65
C VAL A 145 -1.01 -7.01 17.27
N VAL A 146 -2.10 -6.95 16.52
CA VAL A 146 -3.31 -6.19 16.87
C VAL A 146 -4.44 -7.16 17.20
N PRO A 147 -5.03 -7.07 18.41
CA PRO A 147 -6.21 -7.84 18.75
C PRO A 147 -7.35 -7.59 17.77
N ASP A 148 -8.14 -8.63 17.50
CA ASP A 148 -9.24 -8.58 16.54
C ASP A 148 -10.24 -7.46 16.85
N GLU A 149 -10.56 -7.26 18.13
CA GLU A 149 -11.42 -6.18 18.62
C GLU A 149 -10.90 -4.80 18.20
N VAL A 150 -9.62 -4.52 18.44
CA VAL A 150 -8.99 -3.23 18.10
C VAL A 150 -9.07 -2.98 16.59
N PHE A 151 -8.78 -4.00 15.79
CA PHE A 151 -8.83 -3.91 14.33
C PHE A 151 -10.24 -3.64 13.79
N GLU A 152 -11.28 -4.13 14.46
CA GLU A 152 -12.68 -3.93 14.07
C GLU A 152 -13.22 -2.59 14.56
N ASN A 153 -12.85 -2.21 15.78
CA ASN A 153 -13.31 -1.00 16.44
C ASN A 153 -12.62 0.27 15.93
N CYS A 154 -11.35 0.23 15.51
CA CYS A 154 -10.59 1.41 15.11
C CYS A 154 -10.57 1.66 13.58
N ARG A 155 -11.66 1.31 12.88
CA ARG A 155 -11.87 1.62 11.47
C ARG A 155 -12.71 2.90 11.31
N PRO A 156 -12.53 3.69 10.22
CA PRO A 156 -13.21 4.98 10.03
C PRO A 156 -14.73 4.96 10.18
N ASN A 157 -15.37 3.86 9.76
CA ASN A 157 -16.82 3.69 9.74
C ASN A 157 -17.33 2.78 10.88
N SER A 158 -16.49 2.47 11.88
CA SER A 158 -16.85 1.58 12.98
C SER A 158 -17.63 2.31 14.08
N ILE A 159 -18.75 1.70 14.50
CA ILE A 159 -19.65 2.25 15.52
C ILE A 159 -19.71 1.30 16.71
N ILE A 160 -19.40 1.81 17.90
CA ILE A 160 -19.51 1.03 19.14
C ILE A 160 -20.93 1.14 19.71
N PRO A 161 -21.61 0.01 19.97
CA PRO A 161 -22.90 -0.01 20.66
C PRO A 161 -22.82 0.67 22.02
N LEU A 162 -23.84 1.44 22.41
CA LEU A 162 -23.86 2.24 23.65
C LEU A 162 -23.46 1.44 24.90
N GLY A 163 -24.02 0.24 25.09
CA GLY A 163 -23.73 -0.62 26.24
C GLY A 163 -22.34 -1.25 26.25
N LYS A 164 -21.54 -1.07 25.20
CA LYS A 164 -20.15 -1.56 25.11
C LYS A 164 -19.12 -0.43 25.15
N ARG A 165 -19.53 0.84 25.25
CA ARG A 165 -18.59 1.97 25.26
C ARG A 165 -17.86 2.05 26.58
N SER A 166 -16.57 2.40 26.53
CA SER A 166 -15.75 2.65 27.72
C SER A 166 -15.92 4.07 28.26
N ASP A 167 -16.42 5.00 27.46
CA ASP A 167 -16.72 6.37 27.86
C ASP A 167 -18.06 6.89 27.32
N ALA A 168 -18.55 7.94 27.96
CA ALA A 168 -19.68 8.71 27.45
C ALA A 168 -19.24 9.49 26.21
N GLY A 169 -20.06 9.45 25.15
CA GLY A 169 -19.80 10.27 23.98
C GLY A 169 -20.05 11.74 24.29
N ARG A 170 -19.14 12.62 23.87
CA ARG A 170 -19.34 14.07 23.99
C ARG A 170 -20.64 14.51 23.32
N SER A 171 -21.39 15.37 24.00
CA SER A 171 -22.61 15.99 23.49
C SER A 171 -22.33 16.89 22.29
N ARG A 172 -23.36 17.26 21.52
CA ARG A 172 -23.20 18.19 20.39
C ARG A 172 -22.66 19.55 20.84
N ASN A 173 -23.13 20.03 22.00
CA ASN A 173 -22.73 21.33 22.54
C ASN A 173 -21.27 21.32 22.98
N GLU A 174 -20.82 20.26 23.66
CA GLU A 174 -19.41 20.10 24.06
C GLU A 174 -18.47 20.06 22.84
N ARG A 175 -18.86 19.33 21.78
CA ARG A 175 -18.06 19.28 20.55
C ARG A 175 -17.98 20.64 19.88
N SER A 176 -19.12 21.32 19.73
CA SER A 176 -19.17 22.65 19.13
C SER A 176 -18.36 23.67 19.92
N PHE A 177 -18.36 23.57 21.25
CA PHE A 177 -17.54 24.41 22.12
C PHE A 177 -16.04 24.18 21.88
N LEU A 178 -15.59 22.91 21.87
CA LEU A 178 -14.18 22.57 21.64
C LEU A 178 -13.71 22.96 20.22
N GLU A 179 -14.55 22.73 19.21
CA GLU A 179 -14.26 23.13 17.82
C GLU A 179 -14.14 24.66 17.70
N GLN A 180 -15.04 25.41 18.34
CA GLN A 180 -14.98 26.87 18.36
C GLN A 180 -13.74 27.37 19.10
N ALA A 181 -13.41 26.80 20.25
CA ALA A 181 -12.23 27.17 21.03
C ALA A 181 -10.91 26.99 20.25
N ILE A 182 -10.82 25.95 19.41
CA ILE A 182 -9.67 25.76 18.50
C ILE A 182 -9.61 26.88 17.45
N VAL A 183 -10.74 27.24 16.85
CA VAL A 183 -10.81 28.34 15.86
C VAL A 183 -10.44 29.68 16.49
N ASP A 184 -10.93 29.96 17.69
CA ASP A 184 -10.65 31.19 18.42
C ASP A 184 -9.15 31.30 18.75
N ARG A 185 -8.53 30.20 19.21
CA ARG A 185 -7.06 30.12 19.43
C ARG A 185 -6.28 30.36 18.13
N ALA A 186 -6.69 29.75 17.03
CA ALA A 186 -6.04 29.90 15.72
C ALA A 186 -6.17 31.32 15.15
N THR A 187 -7.20 32.07 15.53
CA THR A 187 -7.42 33.46 15.12
C THR A 187 -6.78 34.49 16.05
N GLY A 188 -6.02 34.04 17.06
CA GLY A 188 -5.30 34.90 18.00
C GLY A 188 -6.19 35.51 19.08
N GLN A 189 -7.44 35.05 19.22
CA GLN A 189 -8.23 35.34 20.41
C GLN A 189 -7.74 34.43 21.54
N GLN A 190 -6.84 34.95 22.36
CA GLN A 190 -6.53 34.32 23.64
C GLN A 190 -7.78 34.43 24.52
N GLY A 191 -8.35 33.29 24.89
CA GLY A 191 -9.41 33.24 25.90
C GLY A 191 -8.89 33.75 27.24
N MET A 192 -9.81 34.24 28.09
CA MET A 192 -9.57 34.75 29.45
C MET A 192 -9.14 33.65 30.46
N PHE A 193 -8.33 32.68 30.01
CA PHE A 193 -7.95 31.47 30.72
C PHE A 193 -6.44 31.22 30.73
N ASP A 194 -5.63 32.04 30.04
CA ASP A 194 -4.17 31.88 30.00
C ASP A 194 -3.46 32.31 31.32
N ASP A 195 -4.14 33.02 32.22
CA ASP A 195 -3.54 33.65 33.42
C ASP A 195 -3.87 32.97 34.77
N PHE A 196 -4.57 31.82 34.79
CA PHE A 196 -4.99 31.18 36.05
C PHE A 196 -4.41 29.76 36.21
N GLU A 197 -3.52 29.57 37.18
CA GLU A 197 -3.05 28.25 37.69
C GLU A 197 -4.13 27.52 38.51
N ASP A 198 -5.36 27.45 37.99
CA ASP A 198 -6.42 26.65 38.60
C ASP A 198 -6.38 25.21 38.01
N ALA A 199 -6.55 24.21 38.87
CA ALA A 199 -6.66 22.81 38.46
C ALA A 199 -7.80 22.57 37.46
N ALA A 200 -8.90 23.33 37.56
CA ALA A 200 -10.01 23.26 36.62
C ALA A 200 -9.64 23.81 35.23
N VAL A 201 -8.88 24.89 35.18
CA VAL A 201 -8.40 25.50 33.93
C VAL A 201 -7.38 24.59 33.24
N THR A 202 -6.48 23.99 34.01
CA THR A 202 -5.51 23.01 33.51
C THR A 202 -6.20 21.80 32.89
N ALA A 203 -7.20 21.23 33.54
CA ALA A 203 -7.94 20.08 33.02
C ALA A 203 -8.71 20.40 31.71
N VAL A 204 -9.25 21.60 31.58
CA VAL A 204 -9.92 22.06 30.34
C VAL A 204 -8.89 22.24 29.22
N ARG A 205 -7.72 22.81 29.51
CA ARG A 205 -6.63 22.96 28.54
C ARG A 205 -6.14 21.60 28.03
N ASP A 206 -5.84 20.67 28.93
CA ASP A 206 -5.37 19.33 28.56
C ASP A 206 -6.41 18.58 27.71
N THR A 207 -7.70 18.78 28.02
CA THR A 207 -8.80 18.23 27.22
C THR A 207 -8.86 18.85 25.84
N LEU A 208 -8.67 20.17 25.72
CA LEU A 208 -8.64 20.90 24.46
C LEU A 208 -7.45 20.44 23.61
N GLU A 209 -6.25 20.36 24.18
CA GLU A 209 -5.03 19.93 23.49
C GLU A 209 -5.16 18.50 22.98
N THR A 210 -5.60 17.56 23.84
CA THR A 210 -5.84 16.17 23.43
C THR A 210 -6.92 16.08 22.35
N PHE A 211 -7.96 16.94 22.44
CA PHE A 211 -9.02 16.98 21.45
C PHE A 211 -8.48 17.47 20.10
N GLU A 212 -7.75 18.59 20.08
CA GLU A 212 -7.11 19.15 18.89
C GLU A 212 -6.15 18.14 18.24
N GLU A 213 -5.27 17.55 19.05
CA GLU A 213 -4.31 16.55 18.58
C GLU A 213 -5.00 15.35 17.95
N SER A 214 -6.03 14.77 18.59
CA SER A 214 -6.66 13.57 18.03
C SER A 214 -7.38 13.82 16.71
N ARG A 215 -7.86 15.06 16.45
CA ARG A 215 -8.46 15.47 15.17
C ARG A 215 -7.41 15.83 14.12
N SER A 216 -6.17 16.11 14.52
CA SER A 216 -5.04 16.25 13.59
C SER A 216 -4.58 14.92 12.98
N TYR A 217 -5.08 13.79 13.48
CA TYR A 217 -4.75 12.45 13.00
C TYR A 217 -5.96 11.70 12.43
N SER A 218 -5.67 10.65 11.66
CA SER A 218 -6.69 9.81 11.04
C SER A 218 -7.50 9.06 12.09
N PRO A 219 -8.83 8.92 11.93
CA PRO A 219 -9.66 8.05 12.78
C PRO A 219 -9.47 6.55 12.46
N ASP A 220 -8.43 6.20 11.69
CA ASP A 220 -8.03 4.82 11.39
C ASP A 220 -6.70 4.51 12.08
N PHE A 221 -6.71 3.52 12.97
CA PHE A 221 -5.53 3.12 13.74
C PHE A 221 -4.33 2.75 12.83
N ARG A 222 -4.57 2.03 11.73
CA ARG A 222 -3.48 1.61 10.82
C ARG A 222 -2.81 2.81 10.17
N ARG A 223 -3.60 3.78 9.68
CA ARG A 223 -3.08 5.01 9.05
C ARG A 223 -2.31 5.85 10.06
N GLN A 224 -2.84 5.99 11.28
CA GLN A 224 -2.21 6.78 12.33
C GLN A 224 -0.90 6.16 12.82
N LEU A 225 -0.89 4.85 13.13
CA LEU A 225 0.31 4.15 13.59
C LEU A 225 1.42 4.19 12.53
N LYS A 226 1.09 3.93 11.26
CA LYS A 226 2.06 4.01 10.16
C LYS A 226 2.65 5.42 10.03
N GLY A 227 1.80 6.45 10.08
CA GLY A 227 2.24 7.83 9.97
C GLY A 227 3.18 8.25 11.10
N ARG A 228 2.86 7.89 12.35
CA ARG A 228 3.71 8.21 13.51
C ARG A 228 5.05 7.46 13.49
N LEU A 229 5.03 6.16 13.17
CA LEU A 229 6.27 5.35 13.07
C LEU A 229 7.15 5.76 11.89
N MET A 230 6.57 6.30 10.81
CA MET A 230 7.31 6.86 9.69
C MET A 230 8.22 8.03 10.13
N GLY A 231 7.76 8.87 11.05
CA GLY A 231 8.56 9.95 11.64
C GLY A 231 9.73 9.47 12.49
N LEU A 232 9.72 8.20 12.92
CA LEU A 232 10.80 7.56 13.67
C LEU A 232 11.71 6.70 12.80
N ASP A 233 11.59 6.80 11.47
CA ASP A 233 12.33 5.98 10.51
C ASP A 233 12.10 4.47 10.65
N LEU A 234 11.02 4.04 11.32
CA LEU A 234 10.73 2.63 11.63
C LEU A 234 9.56 2.10 10.78
N PRO A 235 9.83 1.30 9.72
CA PRO A 235 8.78 0.58 9.00
C PRO A 235 7.98 -0.33 9.94
N VAL A 236 6.68 -0.47 9.68
CA VAL A 236 5.79 -1.30 10.49
C VAL A 236 5.05 -2.34 9.64
N GLN A 237 4.99 -3.57 10.14
CA GLN A 237 4.12 -4.62 9.65
C GLN A 237 3.03 -4.88 10.70
N ILE A 238 1.79 -4.54 10.35
CA ILE A 238 0.63 -4.73 11.22
C ILE A 238 -0.02 -6.08 10.86
N ILE A 239 -0.31 -6.90 11.86
CA ILE A 239 -0.98 -8.20 11.69
C ILE A 239 -2.09 -8.36 12.71
N LYS A 240 -3.24 -8.88 12.26
CA LYS A 240 -4.37 -9.26 13.13
C LYS A 240 -3.96 -10.50 13.93
N GLU A 241 -4.25 -10.54 15.22
CA GLU A 241 -3.90 -11.65 16.11
C GLU A 241 -4.46 -12.99 15.60
N SER A 242 -5.72 -13.04 15.17
CA SER A 242 -6.30 -14.25 14.58
C SER A 242 -5.59 -14.79 13.33
N THR A 243 -4.89 -13.95 12.57
CA THR A 243 -4.09 -14.41 11.43
C THR A 243 -2.92 -15.28 11.86
N LEU A 244 -2.36 -15.03 13.05
CA LEU A 244 -1.23 -15.76 13.63
C LEU A 244 -1.65 -17.11 14.22
N HIS A 245 -2.93 -17.33 14.48
CA HIS A 245 -3.42 -18.60 15.01
C HIS A 245 -3.45 -19.67 13.91
N ILE A 246 -2.45 -20.55 13.96
CA ILE A 246 -2.31 -21.68 13.04
C ILE A 246 -3.20 -22.84 13.51
N THR A 247 -4.48 -22.81 13.12
CA THR A 247 -5.40 -23.92 13.38
C THR A 247 -5.06 -25.15 12.54
N PRO A 248 -5.56 -26.35 12.91
CA PRO A 248 -5.40 -27.54 12.07
C PRO A 248 -5.91 -27.29 10.64
N LYS A 249 -7.08 -26.69 10.44
CA LYS A 249 -7.63 -26.41 9.11
C LYS A 249 -6.70 -25.56 8.23
N VAL A 250 -6.09 -24.52 8.83
CA VAL A 250 -5.14 -23.64 8.15
C VAL A 250 -3.85 -24.39 7.80
N ARG A 251 -3.34 -25.21 8.73
CA ARG A 251 -2.13 -26.02 8.53
C ARG A 251 -2.31 -27.09 7.46
N LEU A 252 -3.46 -27.77 7.44
CA LEU A 252 -3.77 -28.81 6.47
C LEU A 252 -4.20 -28.24 5.10
N GLY A 253 -4.59 -26.96 5.07
CA GLY A 253 -5.13 -26.31 3.88
C GLY A 253 -6.46 -26.94 3.47
N GLU A 254 -7.44 -26.93 4.36
CA GLU A 254 -8.81 -27.36 4.07
C GLU A 254 -9.57 -26.35 3.20
N LYS A 255 -10.64 -26.78 2.51
CA LYS A 255 -11.43 -25.89 1.64
C LYS A 255 -12.12 -24.81 2.49
N GLY A 256 -12.23 -23.60 1.95
CA GLY A 256 -12.86 -22.46 2.63
C GLY A 256 -11.91 -21.64 3.51
N GLU A 257 -10.71 -22.14 3.80
CA GLU A 257 -9.68 -21.43 4.55
C GLU A 257 -8.50 -21.03 3.67
N ASN A 258 -7.88 -19.89 3.98
CA ASN A 258 -6.60 -19.52 3.40
C ASN A 258 -5.49 -20.38 4.05
N PRO A 259 -4.82 -21.29 3.29
CA PRO A 259 -3.81 -22.20 3.83
C PRO A 259 -2.60 -21.48 4.41
N LEU A 260 -1.90 -22.17 5.30
CA LEU A 260 -0.70 -21.63 5.95
C LEU A 260 0.39 -21.22 4.94
N SER A 261 0.60 -22.00 3.88
CA SER A 261 1.66 -21.73 2.89
C SER A 261 1.51 -20.35 2.23
N ASP A 262 0.30 -19.98 1.80
CA ASP A 262 0.01 -18.68 1.21
C ASP A 262 0.20 -17.53 2.20
N ARG A 263 -0.25 -17.70 3.45
CA ARG A 263 -0.07 -16.68 4.49
C ARG A 263 1.43 -16.44 4.75
N LEU A 264 2.23 -17.50 4.82
CA LEU A 264 3.67 -17.42 5.03
C LEU A 264 4.39 -16.79 3.84
N TRP A 265 4.01 -17.13 2.61
CA TRP A 265 4.55 -16.50 1.40
C TRP A 265 4.26 -15.00 1.36
N ASN A 266 2.99 -14.60 1.52
CA ASN A 266 2.60 -13.19 1.48
C ASN A 266 3.26 -12.38 2.60
N PHE A 267 3.28 -12.93 3.82
CA PHE A 267 3.87 -12.26 4.96
C PHE A 267 5.40 -12.20 4.87
N GLY A 268 6.05 -13.30 4.47
CA GLY A 268 7.50 -13.40 4.31
C GLY A 268 8.06 -12.42 3.27
N THR A 269 7.41 -12.30 2.12
CA THR A 269 7.79 -11.32 1.10
C THR A 269 7.66 -9.88 1.62
N ALA A 270 6.57 -9.56 2.32
CA ALA A 270 6.32 -8.22 2.84
C ALA A 270 7.37 -7.79 3.90
N ILE A 271 7.71 -8.67 4.84
CA ILE A 271 8.72 -8.37 5.87
C ILE A 271 10.12 -8.29 5.27
N TYR A 272 10.46 -9.16 4.31
CA TYR A 272 11.76 -9.12 3.61
C TYR A 272 11.99 -7.76 2.93
N TYR A 273 10.96 -7.29 2.21
CA TYR A 273 10.98 -5.97 1.60
C TYR A 273 11.11 -4.82 2.61
N LYS A 274 10.38 -4.90 3.73
CA LYS A 274 10.43 -3.87 4.77
C LYS A 274 11.76 -3.81 5.52
N CYS A 275 12.48 -4.93 5.59
CA CYS A 275 13.88 -4.98 6.03
C CYS A 275 14.87 -4.31 5.05
N GLY A 276 14.38 -3.81 3.90
CA GLY A 276 15.16 -3.06 2.92
C GLY A 276 15.89 -3.94 1.91
N ALA A 277 15.36 -5.13 1.61
CA ALA A 277 15.91 -6.04 0.60
C ALA A 277 14.83 -6.42 -0.41
N LYS A 278 15.15 -6.44 -1.69
CA LYS A 278 14.16 -6.76 -2.73
C LYS A 278 14.07 -8.26 -2.98
N PRO A 279 12.85 -8.83 -2.96
CA PRO A 279 12.66 -10.25 -3.27
C PRO A 279 12.85 -10.53 -4.77
N TRP A 280 12.46 -9.61 -5.65
CA TRP A 280 12.65 -9.73 -7.10
C TRP A 280 12.76 -8.37 -7.79
N LYS A 281 13.31 -8.36 -9.01
CA LYS A 281 13.43 -7.19 -9.89
C LYS A 281 12.65 -7.41 -11.19
N THR A 282 12.57 -6.36 -12.01
CA THR A 282 11.81 -6.36 -13.27
C THR A 282 12.75 -6.35 -14.48
N PRO A 283 13.06 -7.51 -15.08
CA PRO A 283 14.02 -7.60 -16.19
C PRO A 283 13.51 -6.95 -17.50
N TRP A 284 12.21 -6.71 -17.60
CA TRP A 284 11.57 -6.04 -18.74
C TRP A 284 11.62 -4.51 -18.64
N ALA A 285 12.00 -3.95 -17.48
CA ALA A 285 12.11 -2.52 -17.33
C ALA A 285 13.31 -2.00 -18.14
N ARG A 286 13.06 -0.99 -18.98
CA ARG A 286 14.06 -0.46 -19.90
C ARG A 286 14.96 0.54 -19.17
N GLU A 287 16.26 0.48 -19.47
CA GLU A 287 17.24 1.40 -18.89
C GLU A 287 16.90 2.86 -19.25
N GLY A 288 16.83 3.74 -18.23
CA GLY A 288 16.48 5.16 -18.38
C GLY A 288 14.98 5.40 -18.59
N VAL A 289 14.13 4.40 -18.39
CA VAL A 289 12.67 4.55 -18.43
C VAL A 289 12.09 4.56 -17.03
N CYS A 290 11.21 5.52 -16.75
CA CYS A 290 10.58 5.64 -15.44
C CYS A 290 9.07 5.74 -15.54
N TYR A 291 8.39 5.10 -14.59
CA TYR A 291 6.93 5.08 -14.52
C TYR A 291 6.48 5.91 -13.33
N VAL A 292 5.80 7.02 -13.60
CA VAL A 292 5.31 7.96 -12.58
C VAL A 292 3.80 7.80 -12.44
N GLY A 293 3.34 7.30 -11.31
CA GLY A 293 1.92 7.31 -10.93
C GLY A 293 1.52 8.63 -10.29
N LEU A 294 0.44 9.26 -10.79
CA LEU A 294 -0.16 10.42 -10.12
C LEU A 294 -1.40 10.02 -9.32
N ALA A 295 -1.39 10.37 -8.05
CA ALA A 295 -2.51 10.27 -7.14
C ALA A 295 -3.14 11.64 -6.91
N TYR A 296 -4.46 11.73 -6.90
CA TYR A 296 -5.16 12.90 -6.42
C TYR A 296 -6.11 12.51 -5.31
N LYS A 297 -6.17 13.30 -4.25
CA LYS A 297 -7.07 13.02 -3.15
C LYS A 297 -7.57 14.29 -2.49
N LEU A 298 -8.90 14.36 -2.36
CA LEU A 298 -9.59 15.37 -1.57
C LEU A 298 -9.17 15.27 -0.10
N ALA A 299 -8.83 16.42 0.48
CA ALA A 299 -8.71 16.57 1.92
C ALA A 299 -10.08 16.40 2.59
N GLU A 300 -10.09 16.17 3.91
CA GLU A 300 -11.35 15.95 4.66
C GLU A 300 -12.31 17.15 4.57
N ASN A 301 -11.78 18.36 4.40
CA ASN A 301 -12.57 19.58 4.20
C ASN A 301 -13.35 19.61 2.87
N LYS A 302 -13.11 18.64 1.95
CA LYS A 302 -13.67 18.51 0.60
C LYS A 302 -13.50 19.73 -0.31
N ARG A 303 -12.67 20.70 0.08
CA ARG A 303 -12.41 21.96 -0.64
C ARG A 303 -11.05 21.93 -1.31
N THR A 304 -10.07 21.31 -0.67
CA THR A 304 -8.72 21.16 -1.20
C THR A 304 -8.45 19.71 -1.59
N ALA A 305 -7.54 19.52 -2.53
CA ALA A 305 -6.96 18.26 -2.92
C ALA A 305 -5.45 18.35 -2.80
N CYS A 306 -4.81 17.21 -2.59
CA CYS A 306 -3.37 17.03 -2.71
C CYS A 306 -3.09 16.00 -3.81
N CYS A 307 -1.89 16.08 -4.35
CA CYS A 307 -1.43 15.32 -5.48
C CYS A 307 -0.07 14.76 -5.10
N ALA A 308 0.04 13.44 -5.15
CA ALA A 308 1.29 12.76 -4.92
C ALA A 308 1.74 12.14 -6.24
N ALA A 309 3.03 12.29 -6.54
CA ALA A 309 3.69 11.60 -7.63
C ALA A 309 4.51 10.46 -7.05
N GLN A 310 4.47 9.32 -7.72
CA GLN A 310 5.26 8.15 -7.33
C GLN A 310 6.02 7.62 -8.53
N MET A 311 7.34 7.62 -8.44
CA MET A 311 8.22 7.15 -9.48
C MET A 311 8.67 5.71 -9.19
N PHE A 312 8.56 4.84 -10.18
CA PHE A 312 9.04 3.47 -10.15
C PHE A 312 10.19 3.29 -11.14
N LEU A 313 11.25 2.65 -10.68
CA LEU A 313 12.48 2.42 -11.41
C LEU A 313 12.60 0.98 -11.90
N ASP A 314 13.56 0.75 -12.78
CA ASP A 314 13.96 -0.58 -13.26
C ASP A 314 14.45 -1.51 -12.16
N SER A 315 15.06 -0.94 -11.12
CA SER A 315 15.52 -1.63 -9.92
C SER A 315 14.39 -2.14 -9.04
N GLY A 316 13.13 -1.78 -9.32
CA GLY A 316 11.96 -2.01 -8.48
C GLY A 316 11.81 -1.03 -7.32
N ASP A 317 12.72 -0.06 -7.16
CA ASP A 317 12.56 1.00 -6.16
C ASP A 317 11.41 1.94 -6.53
N GLY A 318 10.72 2.40 -5.49
CA GLY A 318 9.66 3.40 -5.58
C GLY A 318 9.99 4.62 -4.74
N VAL A 319 10.04 5.78 -5.38
CA VAL A 319 10.19 7.10 -4.74
C VAL A 319 8.83 7.79 -4.69
N VAL A 320 8.43 8.26 -3.52
CA VAL A 320 7.18 9.00 -3.31
C VAL A 320 7.48 10.47 -3.10
N PHE A 321 6.87 11.33 -3.91
CA PHE A 321 6.89 12.78 -3.77
C PHE A 321 5.47 13.29 -3.55
N VAL A 322 5.28 14.16 -2.55
CA VAL A 322 3.96 14.73 -2.24
C VAL A 322 4.01 16.22 -2.58
N GLY A 323 3.16 16.63 -3.53
CA GLY A 323 3.00 18.02 -3.91
C GLY A 323 2.25 18.83 -2.86
N GLU A 324 2.00 20.09 -3.18
CA GLU A 324 1.31 21.02 -2.27
C GLU A 324 -0.18 20.65 -2.07
N PHE A 325 -0.93 21.52 -1.40
CA PHE A 325 -2.38 21.42 -1.28
C PHE A 325 -3.03 22.58 -2.03
N GLY A 326 -4.14 22.32 -2.72
CA GLY A 326 -4.90 23.39 -3.35
C GLY A 326 -6.26 22.94 -3.88
N ALA A 327 -7.06 23.89 -4.37
CA ALA A 327 -8.42 23.61 -4.87
C ALA A 327 -8.38 23.01 -6.28
N TRP A 328 -7.92 21.76 -6.40
CA TRP A 328 -7.66 21.12 -7.70
C TRP A 328 -8.81 20.23 -8.18
N TYR A 329 -9.83 20.06 -7.36
CA TYR A 329 -11.00 19.26 -7.69
C TYR A 329 -12.03 20.08 -8.46
N SER A 330 -12.40 19.61 -9.65
CA SER A 330 -13.51 20.16 -10.44
C SER A 330 -14.78 19.36 -10.18
N ALA A 331 -15.72 19.94 -9.43
CA ALA A 331 -17.01 19.32 -9.16
C ALA A 331 -17.87 19.08 -10.43
N LYS A 332 -17.60 19.82 -11.52
CA LYS A 332 -18.32 19.71 -12.79
C LYS A 332 -17.90 18.49 -13.61
N THR A 333 -16.61 18.17 -13.63
CA THR A 333 -16.06 17.04 -14.40
C THR A 333 -15.81 15.81 -13.53
N GLY A 334 -15.78 15.97 -12.21
CA GLY A 334 -15.37 14.91 -11.27
C GLY A 334 -13.89 14.56 -11.41
N GLU A 335 -13.10 15.40 -12.07
CA GLU A 335 -11.68 15.21 -12.33
C GLU A 335 -10.85 16.23 -11.54
N TYR A 336 -9.56 15.91 -11.36
CA TYR A 336 -8.59 16.77 -10.72
C TYR A 336 -7.62 17.33 -11.76
N HIS A 337 -7.33 18.62 -11.67
CA HIS A 337 -6.38 19.28 -12.56
C HIS A 337 -5.47 20.20 -11.76
N LEU A 338 -4.16 20.00 -11.89
CA LEU A 338 -3.16 20.90 -11.34
C LEU A 338 -3.00 22.13 -12.24
N PRO A 339 -2.82 23.33 -11.65
CA PRO A 339 -2.26 24.46 -12.36
C PRO A 339 -0.89 24.10 -12.96
N PRO A 340 -0.51 24.66 -14.12
CA PRO A 340 0.74 24.33 -14.81
C PRO A 340 1.99 24.46 -13.94
N GLU A 341 2.06 25.49 -13.10
CA GLU A 341 3.19 25.73 -12.20
C GLU A 341 3.33 24.63 -11.14
N LYS A 342 2.22 24.10 -10.64
CA LYS A 342 2.21 23.02 -9.65
C LYS A 342 2.48 21.67 -10.30
N ALA A 343 2.01 21.45 -11.53
CA ALA A 343 2.37 20.29 -12.33
C ALA A 343 3.89 20.25 -12.61
N GLU A 344 4.47 21.41 -12.95
CA GLU A 344 5.92 21.56 -13.12
C GLU A 344 6.68 21.24 -11.83
N ALA A 345 6.31 21.89 -10.71
CA ALA A 345 6.97 21.67 -9.42
C ALA A 345 6.90 20.20 -8.96
N LEU A 346 5.75 19.54 -9.14
CA LEU A 346 5.55 18.14 -8.75
C LEU A 346 6.49 17.20 -9.50
N LEU A 347 6.54 17.30 -10.83
CA LEU A 347 7.37 16.43 -11.63
C LEU A 347 8.85 16.78 -11.48
N ARG A 348 9.20 18.06 -11.34
CA ARG A 348 10.58 18.52 -11.11
C ARG A 348 11.12 17.94 -9.81
N GLY A 349 10.40 18.10 -8.70
CA GLY A 349 10.81 17.53 -7.40
C GLY A 349 10.92 16.00 -7.43
N THR A 350 10.04 15.33 -8.19
CA THR A 350 10.13 13.87 -8.39
C THR A 350 11.41 13.47 -9.13
N ILE A 351 11.79 14.20 -10.18
CA ILE A 351 13.01 13.96 -10.96
C ILE A 351 14.27 14.30 -10.16
N GLU A 352 14.27 15.39 -9.40
CA GLU A 352 15.38 15.79 -8.52
C GLU A 352 15.63 14.70 -7.45
N THR A 353 14.58 14.23 -6.77
CA THR A 353 14.70 13.15 -5.78
C THR A 353 15.26 11.87 -6.41
N TYR A 354 14.90 11.58 -7.67
CA TYR A 354 15.46 10.46 -8.41
C TYR A 354 16.96 10.65 -8.72
N GLN A 355 17.37 11.85 -9.14
CA GLN A 355 18.77 12.16 -9.41
C GLN A 355 19.63 12.04 -8.16
N GLU A 356 19.10 12.39 -6.98
CA GLU A 356 19.79 12.23 -5.70
C GLU A 356 20.00 10.76 -5.28
N GLN A 357 19.06 9.87 -5.62
CA GLN A 357 19.07 8.47 -5.15
C GLN A 357 19.74 7.48 -6.12
N ASP A 358 19.45 7.59 -7.43
CA ASP A 358 19.94 6.66 -8.46
C ASP A 358 20.88 7.37 -9.45
N GLY A 359 20.57 8.62 -9.81
CA GLY A 359 21.45 9.47 -10.61
C GLY A 359 21.65 9.07 -12.08
N ARG A 360 21.02 7.98 -12.54
CA ARG A 360 21.15 7.52 -13.93
C ARG A 360 20.39 8.47 -14.89
N PRO A 361 20.86 8.63 -16.14
CA PRO A 361 20.23 9.53 -17.09
C PRO A 361 18.86 9.00 -17.53
N LEU A 362 17.84 9.86 -17.44
CA LEU A 362 16.49 9.58 -17.93
C LEU A 362 16.44 9.65 -19.46
N LYS A 363 15.64 8.77 -20.08
CA LYS A 363 15.35 8.73 -21.52
C LYS A 363 13.86 8.89 -21.77
N GLU A 364 13.01 8.23 -20.98
CA GLU A 364 11.54 8.29 -21.13
C GLU A 364 10.84 8.31 -19.76
N ILE A 365 9.78 9.11 -19.66
CA ILE A 365 8.90 9.21 -18.48
C ILE A 365 7.48 8.88 -18.90
N PHE A 366 6.92 7.82 -18.30
CA PHE A 366 5.53 7.41 -18.47
C PHE A 366 4.70 7.87 -17.28
N LEU A 367 3.82 8.83 -17.51
CA LEU A 367 2.96 9.42 -16.49
C LEU A 367 1.60 8.72 -16.49
N HIS A 368 1.36 7.89 -15.48
CA HIS A 368 0.15 7.09 -15.30
C HIS A 368 -0.85 7.83 -14.42
N THR A 369 -2.02 8.15 -14.97
CA THR A 369 -3.11 8.83 -14.25
C THR A 369 -4.40 8.04 -14.27
N HIS A 370 -5.20 8.20 -13.22
CA HIS A 370 -6.57 7.69 -13.20
C HIS A 370 -7.55 8.65 -13.92
N SER A 371 -7.38 9.96 -13.71
CA SER A 371 -8.15 11.03 -14.33
C SER A 371 -7.51 11.52 -15.63
N GLY A 372 -8.24 12.36 -16.36
CA GLY A 372 -7.67 13.08 -17.48
C GLY A 372 -6.66 14.13 -17.10
N VAL A 373 -5.56 14.14 -17.84
CA VAL A 373 -4.64 15.29 -17.87
C VAL A 373 -5.17 16.34 -18.85
N SER A 374 -5.13 17.62 -18.47
CA SER A 374 -5.46 18.74 -19.37
C SER A 374 -4.23 19.16 -20.22
N PRO A 375 -4.43 19.83 -21.37
CA PRO A 375 -3.30 20.37 -22.15
C PRO A 375 -2.41 21.34 -21.36
N GLU A 376 -2.98 22.14 -20.46
CA GLU A 376 -2.27 23.10 -19.62
C GLU A 376 -1.43 22.38 -18.57
N GLU A 377 -1.99 21.36 -17.93
CA GLU A 377 -1.31 20.51 -16.96
C GLU A 377 -0.15 19.77 -17.62
N TYR A 378 -0.36 19.24 -18.83
CA TYR A 378 0.69 18.60 -19.63
C TYR A 378 1.81 19.56 -20.03
N LYS A 379 1.49 20.82 -20.39
CA LYS A 379 2.51 21.86 -20.64
C LYS A 379 3.33 22.14 -19.38
N GLY A 380 2.72 22.12 -18.20
CA GLY A 380 3.42 22.21 -16.92
C GLY A 380 4.42 21.07 -16.73
N PHE A 381 3.98 19.83 -16.92
CA PHE A 381 4.87 18.66 -16.85
C PHE A 381 6.03 18.74 -17.85
N LEU A 382 5.78 19.17 -19.09
CA LEU A 382 6.85 19.30 -20.09
C LEU A 382 7.96 20.26 -19.68
N LYS A 383 7.67 21.32 -18.92
CA LYS A 383 8.69 22.27 -18.42
C LYS A 383 9.62 21.65 -17.37
N ALA A 384 9.16 20.63 -16.65
CA ALA A 384 9.94 19.92 -15.65
C ALA A 384 10.90 18.89 -16.26
N VAL A 385 10.62 18.44 -17.48
CA VAL A 385 11.34 17.34 -18.12
C VAL A 385 12.68 17.84 -18.68
N PRO A 386 13.82 17.17 -18.38
CA PRO A 386 15.12 17.52 -18.94
C PRO A 386 15.16 17.42 -20.47
N GLU A 387 16.08 18.15 -21.08
CA GLU A 387 16.28 18.11 -22.53
C GLU A 387 16.63 16.69 -23.02
N GLY A 388 16.02 16.25 -24.11
CA GLY A 388 16.21 14.91 -24.68
C GLY A 388 15.36 13.80 -24.07
N VAL A 389 14.62 14.06 -22.98
CA VAL A 389 13.75 13.07 -22.33
C VAL A 389 12.34 13.13 -22.90
N LYS A 390 11.77 11.97 -23.27
CA LYS A 390 10.39 11.89 -23.76
C LYS A 390 9.40 11.80 -22.61
N LEU A 391 8.34 12.60 -22.65
CA LEU A 391 7.21 12.51 -21.72
C LEU A 391 5.99 11.91 -22.44
N ILE A 392 5.36 10.90 -21.82
CA ILE A 392 4.18 10.23 -22.34
C ILE A 392 3.14 10.16 -21.22
N SER A 393 1.97 10.77 -21.44
CA SER A 393 0.87 10.74 -20.48
C SER A 393 -0.14 9.67 -20.86
N ILE A 394 -0.41 8.75 -19.93
CA ILE A 394 -1.28 7.60 -20.13
C ILE A 394 -2.35 7.58 -19.05
N ARG A 395 -3.60 7.52 -19.49
CA ARG A 395 -4.73 7.24 -18.61
C ARG A 395 -4.91 5.73 -18.47
N VAL A 396 -4.93 5.24 -17.23
CA VAL A 396 -5.13 3.83 -16.89
C VAL A 396 -6.30 3.70 -15.91
N ARG A 397 -7.41 3.08 -16.34
CA ARG A 397 -8.60 2.90 -15.50
C ARG A 397 -9.24 1.54 -15.71
N GLN A 398 -9.88 1.00 -14.67
CA GLN A 398 -10.75 -0.16 -14.83
C GLN A 398 -12.02 0.26 -15.56
N ASP A 399 -12.31 -0.38 -16.69
CA ASP A 399 -13.46 -0.05 -17.51
C ASP A 399 -14.61 -1.03 -17.26
N ARG A 400 -15.44 -0.73 -16.26
CA ARG A 400 -16.57 -1.59 -15.86
C ARG A 400 -17.64 -1.71 -16.95
N GLY A 401 -17.78 -0.68 -17.79
CA GLY A 401 -18.64 -0.71 -18.98
C GLY A 401 -17.90 -1.21 -20.24
N GLY A 402 -16.61 -1.52 -20.10
CA GLY A 402 -15.77 -2.02 -21.17
C GLY A 402 -16.19 -3.40 -21.63
N GLN A 403 -15.77 -3.74 -22.85
CA GLN A 403 -16.11 -5.02 -23.47
C GLN A 403 -15.40 -6.16 -22.73
N ARG A 404 -16.18 -7.07 -22.15
CA ARG A 404 -15.66 -8.26 -21.50
C ARG A 404 -15.50 -9.39 -22.52
N LEU A 405 -14.42 -10.15 -22.41
CA LEU A 405 -14.15 -11.26 -23.33
C LEU A 405 -14.40 -12.59 -22.64
N TYR A 406 -15.01 -13.50 -23.40
CA TYR A 406 -15.19 -14.88 -23.04
C TYR A 406 -14.34 -15.73 -23.96
N ARG A 407 -13.79 -16.80 -23.41
CA ARG A 407 -13.20 -17.83 -24.25
C ARG A 407 -14.31 -18.75 -24.71
N TYR A 408 -14.35 -19.05 -26.00
CA TYR A 408 -15.05 -20.22 -26.51
C TYR A 408 -13.99 -21.31 -26.75
N ASP A 409 -14.29 -22.53 -26.35
CA ASP A 409 -13.45 -23.70 -26.60
C ASP A 409 -14.31 -24.89 -27.02
N ASP A 410 -13.68 -25.89 -27.62
CA ASP A 410 -14.34 -27.10 -28.12
C ASP A 410 -14.35 -28.22 -27.08
N HIS A 411 -14.42 -27.88 -25.78
CA HIS A 411 -14.43 -28.89 -24.72
C HIS A 411 -15.59 -29.90 -24.96
N PRO A 412 -15.34 -31.23 -24.85
CA PRO A 412 -16.35 -32.24 -25.17
C PRO A 412 -17.64 -32.09 -24.35
N ASP A 413 -17.49 -31.75 -23.08
CA ASP A 413 -18.59 -31.35 -22.19
C ASP A 413 -19.00 -29.90 -22.46
N VAL A 414 -20.20 -29.70 -23.01
CA VAL A 414 -20.77 -28.39 -23.34
C VAL A 414 -20.86 -27.47 -22.12
N GLY A 415 -21.10 -28.02 -20.92
CA GLY A 415 -21.17 -27.25 -19.68
C GLY A 415 -19.82 -26.71 -19.20
N LYS A 416 -18.71 -27.23 -19.76
CA LYS A 416 -17.35 -26.78 -19.45
C LYS A 416 -16.76 -25.89 -20.55
N ARG A 417 -17.45 -25.71 -21.67
CA ARG A 417 -16.97 -24.83 -22.74
C ARG A 417 -16.92 -23.39 -22.25
N GLY A 418 -15.76 -22.75 -22.38
CA GLY A 418 -15.61 -21.36 -21.94
C GLY A 418 -15.68 -21.18 -20.42
N GLN A 419 -15.39 -22.23 -19.65
CA GLN A 419 -15.41 -22.18 -18.18
C GLN A 419 -14.44 -21.14 -17.59
N TYR A 420 -13.37 -20.82 -18.32
CA TYR A 420 -12.38 -19.84 -17.90
C TYR A 420 -12.42 -18.59 -18.79
N PRO A 421 -12.14 -17.40 -18.22
CA PRO A 421 -12.04 -16.18 -19.00
C PRO A 421 -10.81 -16.20 -19.90
N VAL A 422 -10.65 -15.15 -20.71
CA VAL A 422 -9.42 -14.94 -21.50
C VAL A 422 -8.17 -14.98 -20.62
N GLN A 423 -7.07 -15.39 -21.23
CA GLN A 423 -5.78 -15.46 -20.55
C GLN A 423 -5.33 -14.06 -20.11
N ARG A 424 -4.75 -13.97 -18.92
CA ARG A 424 -4.07 -12.76 -18.47
C ARG A 424 -2.97 -12.38 -19.48
N GLY A 425 -2.88 -11.09 -19.80
CA GLY A 425 -1.94 -10.57 -20.80
C GLY A 425 -2.50 -10.47 -22.22
N VAL A 426 -3.77 -10.81 -22.44
CA VAL A 426 -4.48 -10.44 -23.67
C VAL A 426 -4.64 -8.92 -23.71
N PHE A 427 -4.24 -8.29 -24.82
CA PHE A 427 -4.42 -6.88 -25.09
C PHE A 427 -5.21 -6.69 -26.39
N TRP A 428 -6.33 -6.00 -26.28
CA TRP A 428 -7.15 -5.62 -27.41
C TRP A 428 -6.84 -4.19 -27.84
N GLN A 429 -6.00 -4.06 -28.87
CA GLN A 429 -5.70 -2.78 -29.49
C GLN A 429 -6.90 -2.32 -30.32
N ARG A 430 -7.42 -1.14 -30.01
CA ARG A 430 -8.56 -0.52 -30.72
C ARG A 430 -8.09 0.54 -31.71
N THR A 431 -7.08 1.31 -31.30
CA THR A 431 -6.39 2.32 -32.10
C THR A 431 -4.90 2.34 -31.74
N ASN A 432 -4.11 3.18 -32.41
CA ASN A 432 -2.69 3.38 -32.07
C ASN A 432 -2.48 4.08 -30.72
N ARG A 433 -3.53 4.62 -30.09
CA ARG A 433 -3.44 5.33 -28.81
C ARG A 433 -4.39 4.79 -27.74
N HIS A 434 -5.17 3.74 -28.04
CA HIS A 434 -6.19 3.21 -27.14
C HIS A 434 -6.35 1.70 -27.27
N GLY A 435 -6.50 1.03 -26.13
CA GLY A 435 -6.85 -0.39 -26.08
C GLY A 435 -7.30 -0.87 -24.70
N LEU A 436 -7.70 -2.13 -24.64
CA LEU A 436 -8.18 -2.81 -23.44
C LEU A 436 -7.21 -3.93 -23.06
N LEU A 437 -6.59 -3.85 -21.88
CA LEU A 437 -5.67 -4.87 -21.36
C LEU A 437 -6.36 -5.71 -20.29
N TYR A 438 -6.33 -7.03 -20.47
CA TYR A 438 -6.89 -8.00 -19.52
C TYR A 438 -5.76 -8.45 -18.57
N THR A 439 -5.57 -7.69 -17.49
CA THR A 439 -4.61 -8.01 -16.42
C THR A 439 -5.16 -9.08 -15.47
N ASN A 440 -6.47 -9.19 -15.34
CA ASN A 440 -7.14 -10.29 -14.67
C ASN A 440 -7.69 -11.25 -15.71
N GLY A 441 -7.54 -12.56 -15.48
CA GLY A 441 -7.92 -13.59 -16.42
C GLY A 441 -7.37 -14.94 -16.02
N PHE A 442 -7.49 -15.93 -16.92
CA PHE A 442 -6.93 -17.25 -16.70
C PHE A 442 -5.40 -17.15 -16.58
N LYS A 443 -4.86 -17.71 -15.49
CA LYS A 443 -3.43 -17.76 -15.20
C LYS A 443 -2.93 -19.19 -15.42
N ALA A 444 -2.09 -19.41 -16.43
CA ALA A 444 -1.65 -20.74 -16.83
C ALA A 444 -0.93 -21.49 -15.69
N ARG A 445 -0.06 -20.80 -14.95
CA ARG A 445 0.68 -21.36 -13.80
C ARG A 445 -0.20 -21.85 -12.66
N ILE A 446 -1.32 -21.17 -12.41
CA ILE A 446 -2.29 -21.54 -11.36
C ILE A 446 -3.34 -22.52 -11.93
N ALA A 447 -3.43 -22.62 -13.26
CA ALA A 447 -4.47 -23.36 -13.98
C ALA A 447 -5.89 -22.95 -13.58
N SER A 448 -6.08 -21.68 -13.21
CA SER A 448 -7.37 -21.12 -12.80
C SER A 448 -7.41 -19.61 -12.98
N TYR A 449 -8.57 -19.03 -12.68
CA TYR A 449 -8.79 -17.60 -12.51
C TYR A 449 -9.11 -17.32 -11.04
N ASP A 450 -8.36 -16.41 -10.44
CA ASP A 450 -8.41 -16.07 -9.01
C ASP A 450 -9.25 -14.83 -8.70
N GLY A 451 -10.00 -14.32 -9.68
CA GLY A 451 -10.95 -13.23 -9.49
C GLY A 451 -12.40 -13.70 -9.51
N PHE A 452 -13.31 -12.73 -9.38
CA PHE A 452 -14.74 -12.96 -9.46
C PHE A 452 -15.28 -12.62 -10.85
N GLU A 453 -16.38 -13.27 -11.22
CA GLU A 453 -17.12 -13.01 -12.47
C GLU A 453 -16.25 -13.02 -13.73
N ILE A 454 -16.66 -12.30 -14.77
CA ILE A 454 -15.84 -12.09 -15.96
C ILE A 454 -14.89 -10.91 -15.73
N PRO A 455 -13.59 -11.04 -16.03
CA PRO A 455 -12.63 -9.98 -15.79
C PRO A 455 -13.02 -8.65 -16.43
N VAL A 456 -12.86 -7.58 -15.65
CA VAL A 456 -12.98 -6.20 -16.10
C VAL A 456 -11.64 -5.76 -16.70
N PRO A 457 -11.58 -5.30 -17.96
CA PRO A 457 -10.32 -4.85 -18.56
C PRO A 457 -9.84 -3.53 -17.96
N LEU A 458 -8.53 -3.29 -18.09
CA LEU A 458 -7.95 -1.96 -17.96
C LEU A 458 -8.02 -1.25 -19.31
N SER A 459 -8.68 -0.10 -19.33
CA SER A 459 -8.64 0.83 -20.45
C SER A 459 -7.36 1.65 -20.38
N ILE A 460 -6.55 1.57 -21.43
CA ILE A 460 -5.27 2.25 -21.57
C ILE A 460 -5.40 3.25 -22.71
N THR A 461 -5.13 4.52 -22.43
CA THR A 461 -5.20 5.59 -23.44
C THR A 461 -4.00 6.51 -23.33
N ILE A 462 -3.21 6.61 -24.41
CA ILE A 462 -2.16 7.64 -24.52
C ILE A 462 -2.86 8.98 -24.77
N GLN A 463 -2.82 9.86 -23.77
CA GLN A 463 -3.42 11.18 -23.86
C GLN A 463 -2.51 12.15 -24.61
N PHE A 464 -1.24 12.23 -24.20
CA PHE A 464 -0.23 13.13 -24.75
C PHE A 464 1.11 12.41 -24.93
N GLY A 465 1.96 12.95 -25.80
CA GLY A 465 3.25 12.36 -26.16
C GLY A 465 3.16 11.28 -27.25
N GLU A 466 4.31 10.88 -27.78
CA GLU A 466 4.43 9.83 -28.78
C GLU A 466 4.94 8.55 -28.13
N GLY A 467 4.19 7.45 -28.27
CA GLY A 467 4.56 6.16 -27.70
C GLY A 467 3.81 5.03 -28.40
N ASP A 468 4.38 3.82 -28.35
CA ASP A 468 3.75 2.61 -28.84
C ASP A 468 2.80 2.04 -27.77
N ILE A 469 1.51 1.98 -28.10
CA ILE A 469 0.48 1.47 -27.19
C ILE A 469 0.71 0.00 -26.80
N VAL A 470 1.30 -0.81 -27.67
CA VAL A 470 1.57 -2.23 -27.36
C VAL A 470 2.69 -2.32 -26.33
N GLN A 471 3.76 -1.55 -26.48
CA GLN A 471 4.81 -1.44 -25.46
C GLN A 471 4.26 -0.90 -24.13
N VAL A 472 3.44 0.15 -24.17
CA VAL A 472 2.77 0.69 -22.97
C VAL A 472 1.93 -0.38 -22.27
N ALA A 473 1.21 -1.20 -23.02
CA ALA A 473 0.42 -2.30 -22.45
C ALA A 473 1.31 -3.38 -21.81
N LYS A 474 2.46 -3.71 -22.40
CA LYS A 474 3.46 -4.63 -21.80
C LYS A 474 4.01 -4.08 -20.50
N ASP A 475 4.40 -2.81 -20.48
CA ASP A 475 4.94 -2.14 -19.30
C ASP A 475 3.90 -2.11 -18.17
N ILE A 476 2.64 -1.76 -18.49
CA ILE A 476 1.53 -1.77 -17.51
C ILE A 476 1.29 -3.19 -16.99
N LEU A 477 1.33 -4.22 -17.84
CA LEU A 477 1.20 -5.61 -17.40
C LEU A 477 2.34 -5.99 -16.45
N GLY A 478 3.59 -5.62 -16.77
CA GLY A 478 4.75 -5.83 -15.91
C GLY A 478 4.59 -5.16 -14.54
N LEU A 479 4.15 -3.91 -14.50
CA LEU A 479 3.92 -3.13 -13.27
C LEU A 479 2.88 -3.75 -12.33
N THR A 480 2.05 -4.68 -12.79
CA THR A 480 1.13 -5.42 -11.90
C THR A 480 1.82 -6.50 -11.06
N LYS A 481 3.09 -6.83 -11.35
CA LYS A 481 3.91 -7.81 -10.60
C LYS A 481 4.86 -7.17 -9.59
N LEU A 482 4.93 -5.85 -9.52
CA LEU A 482 5.85 -5.12 -8.63
C LEU A 482 5.32 -4.96 -7.19
N ASN A 483 4.32 -5.74 -6.76
CA ASN A 483 3.78 -5.61 -5.42
C ASN A 483 4.56 -6.46 -4.40
N TYR A 484 5.50 -5.84 -3.70
CA TYR A 484 6.26 -6.51 -2.63
C TYR A 484 5.50 -6.76 -1.32
N ASN A 485 4.22 -6.40 -1.21
CA ASN A 485 3.38 -6.73 -0.04
C ASN A 485 2.67 -8.08 -0.15
N SER A 486 2.80 -8.77 -1.29
CA SER A 486 2.13 -10.05 -1.53
C SER A 486 2.95 -10.89 -2.50
N CYS A 487 3.10 -12.18 -2.22
CA CYS A 487 3.71 -13.12 -3.14
C CYS A 487 2.62 -13.64 -4.08
N GLN A 488 2.31 -12.90 -5.13
CA GLN A 488 1.25 -13.26 -6.08
C GLN A 488 1.77 -13.14 -7.51
N LEU A 489 1.27 -14.00 -8.41
CA LEU A 489 1.63 -13.96 -9.82
C LEU A 489 1.36 -12.58 -10.45
N GLY A 490 0.41 -11.81 -9.94
CA GLY A 490 0.20 -10.45 -10.40
C GLY A 490 -1.20 -9.96 -10.10
N GLU A 491 -1.31 -8.64 -9.99
CA GLU A 491 -2.54 -7.98 -9.58
C GLU A 491 -3.36 -7.47 -10.78
N GLY A 492 -4.60 -7.06 -10.49
CA GLY A 492 -5.50 -6.49 -11.50
C GLY A 492 -5.20 -5.04 -11.88
N ARG A 493 -4.46 -4.28 -11.06
CA ARG A 493 -4.08 -2.88 -11.33
C ARG A 493 -2.56 -2.73 -11.21
N PRO A 494 -1.90 -1.92 -12.06
CA PRO A 494 -0.47 -1.69 -11.95
C PRO A 494 -0.13 -0.93 -10.67
N ILE A 495 1.08 -1.15 -10.16
CA ILE A 495 1.59 -0.55 -8.93
C ILE A 495 1.45 0.99 -8.92
N THR A 496 1.72 1.63 -10.06
CA THR A 496 1.64 3.09 -10.26
C THR A 496 0.26 3.66 -9.95
N ILE A 497 -0.80 2.87 -10.17
CA ILE A 497 -2.18 3.30 -9.92
C ILE A 497 -2.63 2.88 -8.51
N LYS A 498 -2.32 1.66 -8.07
CA LYS A 498 -2.78 1.14 -6.78
C LYS A 498 -2.16 1.86 -5.59
N TYR A 499 -0.89 2.27 -5.70
CA TYR A 499 -0.15 2.82 -4.56
C TYR A 499 -0.27 4.33 -4.41
N SER A 500 -0.51 5.02 -5.51
CA SER A 500 -1.05 6.37 -5.53
C SER A 500 -2.21 6.53 -4.51
N ASP A 501 -3.14 5.57 -4.48
CA ASP A 501 -4.25 5.58 -3.51
C ASP A 501 -3.76 5.47 -2.04
N ARG A 502 -2.70 4.69 -1.76
CA ARG A 502 -2.18 4.42 -0.40
C ARG A 502 -1.40 5.58 0.20
N VAL A 503 -0.60 6.29 -0.59
CA VAL A 503 0.14 7.48 -0.12
C VAL A 503 -0.85 8.52 0.39
N GLY A 504 -1.90 8.77 -0.40
CA GLY A 504 -2.98 9.65 0.00
C GLY A 504 -3.82 9.13 1.18
N GLU A 505 -3.80 7.84 1.50
CA GLU A 505 -4.43 7.31 2.72
C GLU A 505 -3.61 7.53 3.98
N ILE A 506 -2.28 7.59 3.90
CA ILE A 506 -1.43 7.68 5.09
C ILE A 506 -1.06 9.13 5.38
N ILE A 507 -0.54 9.86 4.39
CA ILE A 507 -0.08 11.24 4.63
C ILE A 507 -1.26 12.18 4.79
N LEU A 508 -2.19 12.20 3.84
CA LEU A 508 -3.29 13.17 3.83
C LEU A 508 -4.32 12.93 4.94
N ALA A 509 -4.37 11.71 5.46
CA ALA A 509 -5.26 11.39 6.57
C ALA A 509 -4.67 11.80 7.93
N ASN A 510 -3.40 12.21 8.00
CA ASN A 510 -2.72 12.62 9.22
C ASN A 510 -2.10 14.02 9.04
N PRO A 511 -2.90 15.09 8.92
CA PRO A 511 -2.41 16.45 8.70
C PRO A 511 -1.49 16.97 9.82
N GLY A 512 -1.59 16.43 11.04
CA GLY A 512 -0.71 16.78 12.15
C GLY A 512 0.74 16.25 12.01
N LEU A 513 1.04 15.42 11.01
CA LEU A 513 2.41 14.96 10.77
C LEU A 513 3.22 16.02 10.01
N PRO A 514 4.36 16.48 10.56
CA PRO A 514 5.19 17.47 9.89
C PRO A 514 5.76 16.89 8.58
N GLN A 515 5.93 17.73 7.55
CA GLN A 515 6.48 17.28 6.26
C GLN A 515 7.87 16.64 6.39
N THR A 516 8.67 17.06 7.38
CA THR A 516 9.99 16.48 7.68
C THR A 516 9.92 15.01 8.12
N SER A 517 8.76 14.54 8.59
CA SER A 517 8.55 13.14 8.97
C SER A 517 8.25 12.23 7.79
N TRP A 518 7.91 12.79 6.62
CA TRP A 518 7.50 12.02 5.46
C TRP A 518 8.71 11.34 4.83
N LYS A 519 8.60 10.04 4.58
CA LYS A 519 9.66 9.25 3.97
C LYS A 519 9.33 8.96 2.52
N HIS A 520 10.29 9.08 1.63
CA HIS A 520 10.09 8.82 0.20
C HIS A 520 10.00 7.32 -0.13
N ASN A 521 10.62 6.47 0.69
CA ASN A 521 10.71 5.05 0.41
C ASN A 521 9.36 4.35 0.62
N PHE A 522 9.05 3.48 -0.32
CA PHE A 522 7.77 2.78 -0.35
C PHE A 522 7.46 1.88 0.86
N LYS A 523 8.49 1.35 1.54
CA LYS A 523 8.35 0.43 2.68
C LYS A 523 7.51 0.99 3.85
N TYR A 524 7.39 2.32 3.98
CA TYR A 524 6.58 2.96 5.01
C TYR A 524 5.07 2.99 4.67
N TYR A 525 4.72 2.96 3.39
CA TYR A 525 3.33 3.01 2.91
C TYR A 525 2.72 1.63 2.70
N ALA A 526 3.59 0.68 2.35
CA ALA A 526 3.35 -0.73 2.06
C ALA A 526 2.50 -1.45 3.11
#